data_AF-A0A7Y5X469-F1
#
_entry.id   AF-A0A7Y5X469-F1
#
_cell.length_a   1.000
_cell.length_b   1.000
_cell.length_c   1.000
_cell.angle_alpha   90.00
_cell.angle_beta   90.00
_cell.angle_gamma   90.00
#
_symmetry.space_group_name_H-M   'P 1'
#
loop_
_entity.id
_entity.type
_entity.pdbx_description
1 polymer ?
#
loop_
_entity_poly.entity_id
_entity_poly.type
_entity_poly.pdbx_seq_one_letter_code
_entity_poly.pdbx_strand_id
1 'polypeptide(L)' 'MEQERIAWVETAVGAGELANILASHSLNPNALAAHVRLYRTIMFGESPLTRADREALAVAVSAVNDCHY' A
#
# COMPACT_ATOMS: atom_id res chain seq x y z
N MET A 1 -13.79 5.09 31.72
CA MET A 1 -14.24 4.61 30.40
C MET A 1 -12.98 4.48 29.56
N GLU A 2 -12.22 3.44 29.87
CA GLU A 2 -10.95 3.08 29.22
C GLU A 2 -11.25 2.79 27.75
N GLN A 3 -10.46 3.34 26.83
CA GLN A 3 -10.50 2.95 25.44
C GLN A 3 -10.29 1.43 25.34
N GLU A 4 -11.31 0.70 24.91
CA GLU A 4 -11.13 -0.58 24.21
C GLU A 4 -10.30 -0.28 22.96
N ARG A 5 -8.98 -0.24 23.14
CA ARG A 5 -8.01 -0.16 22.07
C ARG A 5 -8.31 -1.33 21.16
N ILE A 6 -8.76 -1.05 19.92
CA ILE A 6 -9.13 -2.07 18.93
C ILE A 6 -8.04 -3.14 18.94
N ALA A 7 -8.37 -4.34 19.43
CA ALA A 7 -7.41 -5.42 19.73
C ALA A 7 -6.65 -5.94 18.49
N TRP A 8 -6.91 -5.38 17.32
CA TRP A 8 -6.42 -5.79 16.01
C TRP A 8 -5.41 -4.82 15.39
N VAL A 9 -5.07 -3.72 16.06
CA VAL A 9 -4.14 -2.71 15.54
C VAL A 9 -2.93 -2.62 16.46
N GLU A 10 -1.91 -3.42 16.18
CA GLU A 10 -0.58 -3.32 16.77
C GLU A 10 0.42 -2.90 15.70
N THR A 11 1.25 -1.90 15.98
CA THR A 11 2.32 -1.49 15.06
C THR A 11 3.33 -2.63 14.90
N ALA A 12 3.50 -3.13 13.67
CA ALA A 12 4.49 -4.16 13.40
C ALA A 12 5.92 -3.65 13.69
N VAL A 13 6.77 -4.53 14.20
CA VAL A 13 8.19 -4.22 14.43
C VAL A 13 8.83 -3.82 13.09
N GLY A 14 9.49 -2.66 13.06
CA GLY A 14 10.13 -2.10 11.85
C GLY A 14 9.21 -1.30 10.92
N ALA A 15 7.93 -1.09 11.27
CA ALA A 15 6.99 -0.33 10.44
C ALA A 15 7.44 1.12 10.15
N GLY A 16 8.25 1.73 11.02
CA GLY A 16 8.79 3.07 10.81
C GLY A 16 9.83 3.18 9.69
N GLU A 17 10.34 2.05 9.20
CA GLU A 17 11.29 1.99 8.08
C GLU A 17 10.61 1.64 6.75
N LEU A 18 9.31 1.31 6.79
CA LEU A 18 8.51 0.96 5.63
C LEU A 18 7.87 2.21 5.01
N ALA A 19 7.57 2.13 3.72
CA ALA A 19 6.59 3.06 3.14
C ALA A 19 5.27 2.97 3.93
N ASN A 20 4.65 4.10 4.23
CA ASN A 20 3.50 4.14 5.17
C ASN A 20 2.34 3.23 4.73
N ILE A 21 2.12 3.00 3.42
CA ILE A 21 1.12 2.04 2.93
C ILE A 21 1.43 0.59 3.34
N LEU A 22 2.72 0.20 3.35
CA LEU A 22 3.16 -1.12 3.82
C LEU A 22 3.06 -1.21 5.35
N ALA A 23 3.40 -0.14 6.06
CA ALA A 23 3.21 -0.05 7.51
C ALA A 23 1.72 -0.20 7.88
N SER A 24 0.83 0.49 7.17
CA SER A 24 -0.62 0.39 7.36
C SER A 24 -1.13 -1.03 7.12
N HIS A 25 -0.72 -1.66 6.02
CA HIS A 25 -1.12 -3.03 5.74
C HIS A 25 -0.45 -4.07 6.67
N SER A 26 0.70 -3.77 7.26
CA SER A 26 1.42 -4.70 8.16
C SER A 26 0.64 -5.09 9.42
N LEU A 27 -0.36 -4.28 9.80
CA LEU A 27 -1.31 -4.59 10.88
C LEU A 27 -2.06 -5.91 10.64
N ASN A 28 -2.20 -6.33 9.38
CA ASN A 28 -2.75 -7.61 8.98
C ASN A 28 -1.83 -8.28 7.95
N PRO A 29 -1.08 -9.34 8.31
CA PRO A 29 -0.13 -10.00 7.42
C PRO A 29 -0.74 -10.49 6.10
N ASN A 30 -2.01 -10.94 6.12
CA ASN A 30 -2.69 -11.39 4.90
C ASN A 30 -3.00 -10.21 3.97
N ALA A 31 -3.37 -9.06 4.52
CA ALA A 31 -3.60 -7.83 3.76
C ALA A 31 -2.30 -7.31 3.14
N LEU A 32 -1.21 -7.26 3.91
CA LEU A 32 0.12 -6.88 3.40
C LEU A 32 0.55 -7.78 2.25
N ALA A 33 0.45 -9.10 2.43
CA ALA A 33 0.84 -10.06 1.41
C ALA A 33 -0.01 -9.91 0.13
N ALA A 34 -1.32 -9.66 0.26
CA ALA A 34 -2.20 -9.40 -0.88
C ALA A 34 -1.84 -8.09 -1.61
N HIS A 35 -1.61 -7.00 -0.87
CA HIS A 35 -1.21 -5.71 -1.44
C HIS A 35 0.11 -5.83 -2.21
N VAL A 36 1.15 -6.40 -1.60
CA VAL A 36 2.46 -6.54 -2.24
C VAL A 36 2.38 -7.39 -3.49
N ARG A 37 1.61 -8.49 -3.48
CA ARG A 37 1.40 -9.31 -4.68
C ARG A 37 0.77 -8.49 -5.80
N LEU A 38 -0.35 -7.81 -5.51
CA LEU A 38 -1.04 -6.98 -6.51
C LEU A 38 -0.13 -5.89 -7.08
N TYR A 39 0.51 -5.11 -6.20
CA TYR A 39 1.41 -4.03 -6.59
C TYR A 39 2.55 -4.53 -7.47
N ARG A 40 3.20 -5.65 -7.12
CA ARG A 40 4.29 -6.22 -7.93
C ARG A 40 3.79 -6.72 -9.28
N THR A 41 2.65 -7.42 -9.30
CA THR A 41 2.06 -7.89 -10.55
C THR A 41 1.75 -6.73 -11.49
N ILE A 42 1.12 -5.66 -10.99
CA ILE A 42 0.73 -4.52 -11.82
C ILE A 42 1.94 -3.68 -12.23
N MET A 43 2.84 -3.32 -11.31
CA MET A 43 3.90 -2.34 -11.59
C MET A 43 5.16 -2.94 -12.21
N PHE A 44 5.45 -4.22 -11.94
CA PHE A 44 6.69 -4.88 -12.34
C PHE A 44 6.48 -6.15 -13.17
N GLY A 45 5.24 -6.65 -13.29
CA GLY A 45 4.92 -7.79 -14.14
C GLY A 45 5.06 -7.48 -15.63
N GLU A 46 5.10 -8.52 -16.44
CA GLU A 46 5.10 -8.42 -17.90
C GLU A 46 3.87 -7.64 -18.38
N SER A 47 4.08 -6.62 -19.20
CA SER A 47 3.00 -5.91 -19.86
C SER A 47 3.55 -5.05 -21.00
N PRO A 48 2.71 -4.69 -22.00
CA PRO A 48 3.10 -3.80 -23.09
C PRO A 48 3.35 -2.36 -22.64
N LEU A 49 2.95 -1.99 -21.41
CA LEU A 49 3.19 -0.66 -20.84
C LEU A 49 4.53 -0.63 -20.12
N THR A 50 5.31 0.42 -20.35
CA THR A 50 6.53 0.66 -19.60
C THR A 50 6.22 0.98 -18.14
N ARG A 51 7.21 0.89 -17.25
CA ARG A 51 7.02 1.32 -15.86
C ARG A 51 6.60 2.79 -15.77
N ALA A 52 7.20 3.66 -16.59
CA ALA A 52 6.86 5.07 -16.60
C ALA A 52 5.39 5.32 -17.01
N ASP A 53 4.86 4.56 -17.99
CA ASP A 53 3.45 4.68 -18.39
C ASP A 53 2.51 4.27 -17.24
N ARG A 54 2.85 3.21 -16.51
CA ARG A 54 2.07 2.74 -15.36
C ARG A 54 2.07 3.76 -14.22
N GLU A 55 3.22 4.36 -13.93
CA GLU A 55 3.32 5.44 -12.94
C GLU A 55 2.55 6.69 -13.41
N ALA A 56 2.58 7.03 -14.70
CA ALA A 56 1.81 8.15 -15.24
C ALA A 56 0.30 7.95 -15.08
N LEU A 57 -0.19 6.72 -15.32
CA LEU A 57 -1.58 6.36 -15.04
C LEU A 57 -1.90 6.47 -13.55
N ALA A 58 -1.02 5.98 -12.67
CA ALA A 58 -1.21 6.08 -11.23
C ALA A 58 -1.31 7.55 -10.78
N VAL A 59 -0.40 8.42 -11.22
CA VAL A 59 -0.40 9.86 -10.89
C VAL A 59 -1.64 10.56 -11.43
N ALA A 60 -2.04 10.29 -12.68
CA ALA A 60 -3.22 10.90 -13.28
C ALA A 60 -4.50 10.52 -12.51
N VAL A 61 -4.65 9.24 -12.15
CA VAL A 61 -5.80 8.75 -11.37
C VAL A 61 -5.78 9.31 -9.94
N SER A 62 -4.61 9.40 -9.30
CA SER A 62 -4.48 10.01 -7.97
C SER A 62 -4.87 11.49 -7.98
N ALA A 63 -4.44 12.24 -8.99
CA ALA A 63 -4.77 13.66 -9.14
C ALA A 63 -6.28 13.88 -9.34
N VAL A 64 -6.94 13.04 -10.14
CA VAL A 64 -8.40 13.09 -10.35
C VAL A 64 -9.17 12.78 -9.05
N ASN A 65 -8.60 11.95 -8.17
CA ASN A 65 -9.22 11.56 -6.91
C ASN A 65 -8.79 12.40 -5.70
N ASP A 66 -7.99 13.46 -5.92
CA ASP A 66 -7.39 14.27 -4.84
C ASP A 66 -6.67 13.41 -3.78
N CYS A 67 -6.01 12.35 -4.25
CA CYS A 67 -5.28 11.42 -3.39
C CYS A 67 -3.89 12.00 -3.09
N HIS A 68 -3.76 12.61 -1.91
CA HIS A 68 -2.56 13.36 -1.51
C HIS A 68 -1.33 12.50 -1.17
N TYR A 69 -1.56 11.29 -0.67
CA TYR A 69 -0.51 10.36 -0.27
C TYR A 69 0.42 10.02 -1.44
#